data_AF-B3QT46-F1
#
_entry.id   AF-B3QT46-F1
#
_cell.length_a   1.000
_cell.length_b   1.000
_cell.length_c   1.000
_cell.angle_alpha   90.00
_cell.angle_beta   90.00
_cell.angle_gamma   90.00
#
_symmetry.space_group_name_H-M   'P 1'
#
loop_
_entity.id
_entity.type
_entity.pdbx_description
1 polymer ?
#
loop_
_entity_poly.entity_id
_entity_poly.type
_entity_poly.pdbx_seq_one_letter_code
_entity_poly.pdbx_strand_id
1 'polypeptide(L)'
;MISANGFHAMMTRKLVEKEKRIVQGKTYPYFYNPMWGHFGESLPTPSGTHYHARSEQVVFFWNMYDQVLIRPALFPYFDSKDLLILTSDGKNSLLTSTGTPDIQNGSDHLPILFKLNIE
;
A
#
# COMPACT_ATOMS: atom_id res chain seq x y z
N MET A 1 8.92 -6.62 1.72
CA MET A 1 9.61 -5.40 2.21
C MET A 1 9.81 -5.36 3.74
N ILE A 2 9.90 -6.50 4.44
CA ILE A 2 9.97 -6.54 5.92
C ILE A 2 11.41 -6.72 6.44
N SER A 3 12.30 -7.32 5.64
CA SER A 3 13.70 -7.56 6.02
C SER A 3 14.41 -6.27 6.42
N ALA A 4 15.25 -6.34 7.45
CA ALA A 4 16.09 -5.23 7.92
C ALA A 4 16.99 -4.68 6.80
N ASN A 5 17.53 -5.57 5.96
CA ASN A 5 18.37 -5.19 4.81
C ASN A 5 17.58 -4.68 3.59
N GLY A 6 16.25 -4.75 3.64
CA GLY A 6 15.38 -4.10 2.65
C GLY A 6 14.89 -2.76 3.20
N PHE A 7 13.57 -2.56 3.17
CA PHE A 7 12.95 -1.35 3.71
C PHE A 7 12.58 -1.44 5.20
N HIS A 8 12.75 -2.60 5.85
CA HIS A 8 12.40 -2.78 7.25
C HIS A 8 11.00 -2.21 7.61
N ALA A 9 10.04 -2.45 6.73
CA ALA A 9 8.73 -1.83 6.77
C ALA A 9 7.80 -2.60 7.71
N MET A 10 7.33 -1.93 8.76
CA MET A 10 6.55 -2.50 9.85
C MET A 10 5.07 -2.12 9.73
N MET A 11 4.21 -3.00 10.23
CA MET A 11 2.75 -2.87 10.08
C MET A 11 2.11 -1.92 11.10
N THR A 12 2.79 -1.59 12.22
CA THR A 12 2.20 -0.83 13.31
C THR A 12 3.01 0.41 13.66
N ARG A 13 2.34 1.55 13.81
CA ARG A 13 2.98 2.82 14.20
C ARG A 13 3.74 2.67 15.53
N LYS A 14 3.14 2.00 16.52
CA LYS A 14 3.74 1.71 17.83
C LYS A 14 5.08 0.97 17.76
N LEU A 15 5.26 0.09 16.79
CA LEU A 15 6.56 -0.59 16.62
C LEU A 15 7.60 0.36 16.03
N VAL A 16 7.18 1.21 15.11
CA VAL A 16 8.02 2.18 14.38
C VAL A 16 8.44 3.36 15.26
N GLU A 17 7.72 3.64 16.34
CA GLU A 17 8.13 4.62 17.39
C GLU A 17 9.50 4.31 18.02
N LYS A 18 9.97 3.06 17.94
CA LYS A 18 11.35 2.70 18.33
C LYS A 18 12.41 3.24 17.39
N GLU A 19 12.00 3.80 16.25
CA GLU A 19 12.74 4.40 15.14
C GLU A 19 13.69 3.47 14.38
N LYS A 20 14.34 2.53 15.08
CA LYS A 20 15.34 1.64 14.53
C LYS A 20 15.52 0.38 15.39
N ARG A 21 16.21 -0.62 14.84
CA ARG A 21 16.68 -1.79 15.57
C ARG A 21 18.06 -2.20 15.10
N ILE A 22 18.82 -2.82 16.01
CA ILE A 22 20.11 -3.43 15.69
C ILE A 22 19.90 -4.88 15.23
N VAL A 23 20.46 -5.23 14.07
CA VAL A 23 20.47 -6.58 13.51
C VAL A 23 21.91 -6.88 13.09
N GLN A 24 22.51 -7.93 13.64
CA GLN A 24 23.92 -8.31 13.38
C GLN A 24 24.90 -7.13 13.56
N GLY A 25 24.75 -6.37 14.64
CA GLY A 25 25.61 -5.21 14.95
C GLY A 25 25.36 -3.95 14.12
N LYS A 26 24.48 -4.00 13.11
CA LYS A 26 24.13 -2.84 12.28
C LYS A 26 22.75 -2.28 12.64
N THR A 27 22.64 -0.96 12.67
CA THR A 27 21.39 -0.26 12.94
C THR A 27 20.58 -0.09 11.65
N TYR A 28 19.30 -0.45 11.71
CA TYR A 28 18.36 -0.30 10.59
C TYR A 28 17.17 0.55 11.02
N PRO A 29 16.92 1.69 10.36
CA PRO A 29 15.74 2.50 10.63
C PRO A 29 14.48 1.76 10.18
N TYR A 30 13.37 2.03 10.86
CA TYR A 30 12.06 1.53 10.49
C TYR A 30 11.38 2.43 9.46
N PHE A 31 10.51 1.82 8.67
CA PHE A 31 9.41 2.49 8.00
C PHE A 31 8.09 1.93 8.54
N TYR A 32 7.05 2.76 8.57
CA TYR A 32 5.68 2.31 8.70
C TYR A 32 5.09 2.03 7.32
N ASN A 33 4.40 0.91 7.17
CA ASN A 33 3.70 0.54 5.95
C ASN A 33 2.18 0.51 6.20
N PRO A 34 1.47 1.61 5.91
CA PRO A 34 0.02 1.66 6.05
C PRO A 34 -0.74 0.77 5.05
N MET A 35 -0.12 0.31 3.95
CA MET A 35 -0.80 -0.53 2.95
C MET A 35 -1.30 -1.85 3.52
N TRP A 36 -0.71 -2.34 4.61
CA TRP A 36 -1.15 -3.57 5.29
C TRP A 36 -2.59 -3.47 5.80
N GLY A 37 -3.07 -2.25 6.08
CA GLY A 37 -4.46 -2.02 6.47
C GLY A 37 -5.48 -2.27 5.34
N HIS A 38 -5.02 -2.38 4.09
CA HIS A 38 -5.87 -2.65 2.92
C HIS A 38 -5.92 -4.14 2.54
N PHE A 39 -5.25 -5.03 3.28
CA PHE A 39 -5.40 -6.46 3.04
C PHE A 39 -6.75 -6.98 3.54
N GLY A 40 -7.44 -7.72 2.68
CA GLY A 40 -8.76 -8.28 2.94
C GLY A 40 -9.84 -7.67 2.05
N GLU A 41 -11.08 -8.11 2.24
CA GLU A 41 -12.23 -7.49 1.61
C GLU A 41 -12.66 -6.26 2.44
N SER A 42 -12.68 -5.10 1.81
CA SER A 42 -13.17 -3.86 2.42
C SER A 42 -13.93 -3.06 1.39
N LEU A 43 -15.25 -3.26 1.31
CA LEU A 43 -16.10 -2.49 0.39
C LEU A 43 -16.20 -1.03 0.87
N PRO A 44 -16.13 -0.03 -0.03
CA PRO A 44 -16.10 -0.13 -1.50
C PRO A 44 -14.67 -0.14 -2.11
N THR A 45 -13.62 -0.34 -1.31
CA THR A 45 -12.22 -0.31 -1.78
C THR A 45 -11.77 -1.64 -2.41
N PRO A 46 -10.88 -1.60 -3.41
CA PRO A 46 -10.32 -2.81 -4.00
C PRO A 46 -9.40 -3.51 -2.99
N SER A 47 -9.31 -4.84 -3.09
CA SER A 47 -8.47 -5.67 -2.21
C SER A 47 -6.97 -5.63 -2.55
N GLY A 48 -6.57 -4.83 -3.53
CA GLY A 48 -5.21 -4.68 -3.99
C GLY A 48 -5.08 -3.54 -4.99
N THR A 49 -3.85 -3.29 -5.43
CA THR A 49 -3.56 -2.31 -6.46
C THR A 49 -3.48 -2.97 -7.83
N HIS A 50 -3.19 -4.27 -7.91
CA HIS A 50 -3.05 -4.98 -9.18
C HIS A 50 -3.92 -6.23 -9.20
N TYR A 51 -4.60 -6.48 -10.32
CA TYR A 51 -5.37 -7.70 -10.53
C TYR A 51 -4.72 -8.55 -11.62
N HIS A 52 -4.40 -9.79 -11.27
CA HIS A 52 -3.69 -10.73 -12.12
C HIS A 52 -4.37 -12.09 -12.15
N ALA A 53 -5.16 -12.35 -13.19
CA ALA A 53 -5.80 -13.65 -13.41
C ALA A 53 -4.97 -14.48 -14.39
N ARG A 54 -4.16 -15.40 -13.86
CA ARG A 54 -3.50 -16.46 -14.65
C ARG A 54 -4.07 -17.83 -14.33
N SER A 55 -3.88 -18.78 -15.23
CA SER A 55 -4.26 -20.18 -15.04
C SER A 55 -3.12 -20.97 -14.40
N GLU A 56 -2.73 -20.59 -13.18
CA GLU A 56 -1.66 -21.22 -12.39
C GLU A 56 -2.24 -21.86 -11.12
N GLN A 57 -1.51 -22.79 -10.49
CA GLN A 57 -1.99 -23.49 -9.28
C GLN A 57 -2.16 -22.58 -8.07
N VAL A 58 -1.34 -21.51 -7.97
CA VAL A 58 -1.40 -20.53 -6.89
C VAL A 58 -1.59 -19.16 -7.51
N VAL A 59 -2.79 -18.60 -7.36
CA VAL A 59 -3.13 -17.27 -7.89
C VAL A 59 -3.97 -16.54 -6.84
N PHE A 60 -3.46 -15.40 -6.38
CA PHE A 60 -4.15 -14.54 -5.41
C PHE A 60 -5.14 -13.59 -6.06
N PHE A 61 -5.09 -13.45 -7.40
CA PHE A 61 -5.82 -12.48 -8.21
C PHE A 61 -5.46 -11.04 -7.84
N TRP A 62 -5.89 -10.56 -6.67
CA TRP A 62 -5.50 -9.25 -6.17
C TRP A 62 -4.12 -9.29 -5.52
N ASN A 63 -3.31 -8.29 -5.85
CA ASN A 63 -1.96 -8.11 -5.34
C ASN A 63 -1.76 -6.68 -4.87
N MET A 64 -0.93 -6.52 -3.84
CA MET A 64 -0.56 -5.22 -3.28
C MET A 64 0.93 -4.96 -3.53
N TYR A 65 1.28 -4.72 -4.80
CA TYR A 65 2.68 -4.50 -5.20
C TYR A 65 3.13 -3.07 -4.96
N ASP A 66 2.22 -2.10 -5.13
CA ASP A 66 2.50 -0.68 -4.92
C ASP A 66 2.42 -0.36 -3.45
N GLN A 67 3.43 0.34 -2.92
CA GLN A 67 3.59 0.52 -1.48
C GLN A 67 3.89 1.97 -1.11
N VAL A 68 3.14 2.50 -0.15
CA VAL A 68 3.50 3.75 0.55
C VAL A 68 4.23 3.39 1.83
N LEU A 69 5.42 3.96 2.02
CA LEU A 69 6.22 3.80 3.24
C LEU A 69 6.45 5.15 3.91
N ILE A 70 6.14 5.24 5.20
CA ILE A 70 6.18 6.48 5.97
C ILE A 70 7.27 6.40 7.04
N ARG A 71 8.15 7.42 7.07
CA ARG A 71 9.11 7.62 8.16
C ARG A 71 8.37 8.04 9.44
N PRO A 72 8.81 7.64 10.64
CA PRO A 72 8.21 8.11 11.89
C PRO A 72 8.13 9.63 12.01
N ALA A 73 9.12 10.36 11.51
CA ALA A 73 9.13 11.83 11.49
C ALA A 73 7.97 12.46 10.70
N LEU A 74 7.31 11.72 9.80
CA LEU A 74 6.16 12.21 9.03
C LEU A 74 4.81 11.85 9.66
N PHE A 75 4.79 11.14 10.79
CA PHE A 75 3.53 10.75 11.44
C PHE A 75 2.61 11.92 11.81
N PRO A 76 3.11 13.08 12.29
CA PRO A 76 2.25 14.23 12.56
C PRO A 76 1.53 14.76 11.32
N TYR A 77 2.08 14.51 10.13
CA TYR A 77 1.59 15.04 8.86
C TYR A 77 0.81 14.01 8.04
N PHE A 78 0.68 12.76 8.53
CA PHE A 78 0.10 11.64 7.80
C PHE A 78 -1.03 10.96 8.59
N ASP A 79 -2.25 11.02 8.05
CA ASP A 79 -3.39 10.20 8.48
C ASP A 79 -3.57 9.01 7.52
N SER A 80 -3.63 7.80 8.07
CA SER A 80 -3.86 6.59 7.27
C SER A 80 -5.24 6.59 6.60
N LYS A 81 -6.20 7.42 7.05
CA LYS A 81 -7.50 7.59 6.40
C LYS A 81 -7.43 8.31 5.05
N ASP A 82 -6.38 9.12 4.83
CA ASP A 82 -6.17 9.84 3.58
C ASP A 82 -5.44 8.97 2.54
N LEU A 83 -5.04 7.74 2.89
CA LEU A 83 -4.46 6.76 1.99
C LEU A 83 -5.57 5.94 1.33
N LEU A 84 -5.69 6.08 0.01
CA LEU A 84 -6.74 5.47 -0.78
C LEU A 84 -6.14 4.75 -1.99
N ILE A 85 -6.73 3.60 -2.35
CA ILE A 85 -6.56 3.00 -3.66
C ILE A 85 -7.74 3.46 -4.50
N LEU A 86 -7.47 4.26 -5.53
CA LEU A 86 -8.51 4.91 -6.33
C LEU A 86 -9.09 3.96 -7.37
N THR A 87 -10.41 3.99 -7.50
CA THR A 87 -11.17 3.26 -8.52
C THR A 87 -11.83 4.19 -9.54
N SER A 88 -11.60 5.50 -9.42
CA SER A 88 -12.11 6.54 -10.32
C SER A 88 -11.17 7.76 -10.32
N ASP A 89 -11.14 8.51 -11.42
CA ASP A 89 -10.51 9.83 -11.51
C ASP A 89 -11.45 10.98 -11.07
N GLY A 90 -12.64 10.64 -10.55
CA GLY A 90 -13.71 11.56 -10.19
C GLY A 90 -14.75 11.82 -11.29
N LYS A 91 -14.50 11.37 -12.53
CA LYS A 91 -15.42 11.46 -13.67
C LYS A 91 -15.71 10.11 -14.30
N ASN A 92 -14.67 9.29 -14.48
CA ASN A 92 -14.69 7.99 -15.11
C ASN A 92 -14.27 6.90 -14.12
N SER A 93 -14.79 5.68 -14.31
CA SER A 93 -14.31 4.50 -13.58
C SER A 93 -12.94 4.09 -14.11
N LEU A 94 -12.05 3.69 -13.20
CA LEU A 94 -10.79 3.00 -13.51
C LEU A 94 -10.95 1.47 -13.49
N LEU A 95 -12.15 1.00 -13.18
CA LEU A 95 -12.53 -0.41 -13.18
C LEU A 95 -13.42 -0.74 -14.37
N THR A 96 -13.26 -1.98 -14.85
CA THR A 96 -14.20 -2.64 -15.75
C THR A 96 -15.54 -2.88 -15.07
N SER A 97 -16.57 -3.28 -15.84
CA SER A 97 -17.88 -3.67 -15.32
C SER A 97 -17.82 -4.87 -14.36
N THR A 98 -16.75 -5.66 -14.38
CA THR A 98 -16.52 -6.78 -13.47
C THR A 98 -15.72 -6.39 -12.22
N GLY A 99 -15.39 -5.10 -12.03
CA GLY A 99 -14.74 -4.58 -10.83
C GLY A 99 -13.22 -4.79 -10.76
N THR A 100 -12.58 -5.11 -11.88
CA THR A 100 -11.11 -5.23 -12.00
C THR A 100 -10.52 -4.01 -12.72
N PRO A 101 -9.22 -3.69 -12.60
CA PRO A 101 -8.60 -2.58 -13.31
C PRO A 101 -8.87 -2.64 -14.81
N ASP A 102 -9.28 -1.50 -15.39
CA ASP A 102 -9.49 -1.36 -16.83
C ASP A 102 -8.16 -1.05 -17.53
N ILE A 103 -7.53 -2.10 -18.03
CA ILE A 103 -6.23 -2.03 -18.71
C ILE A 103 -6.35 -1.31 -20.07
N GLN A 104 -7.53 -1.34 -20.71
CA GLN A 104 -7.70 -0.74 -22.04
C GLN A 104 -7.77 0.78 -21.95
N ASN A 105 -8.47 1.29 -20.92
CA ASN A 105 -8.67 2.73 -20.72
C ASN A 105 -7.74 3.34 -19.66
N GLY A 106 -6.91 2.53 -19.01
CA GLY A 106 -6.05 2.94 -17.91
C GLY A 106 -4.80 2.07 -17.77
N SER A 107 -4.68 1.38 -16.64
CA SER A 107 -3.53 0.56 -16.26
C SER A 107 -4.01 -0.73 -15.61
N ASP A 108 -3.16 -1.75 -15.63
CA ASP A 108 -3.28 -2.96 -14.83
C ASP A 108 -3.04 -2.72 -13.33
N HIS A 109 -2.59 -1.52 -12.95
CA HIS A 109 -2.49 -1.06 -11.57
C HIS A 109 -3.47 0.08 -11.28
N LEU A 110 -4.03 0.08 -10.07
CA LEU A 110 -4.85 1.15 -9.53
C LEU A 110 -3.99 2.22 -8.86
N PRO A 111 -4.29 3.51 -9.05
CA PRO A 111 -3.53 4.58 -8.41
C PRO A 111 -3.67 4.55 -6.89
N ILE A 112 -2.57 4.83 -6.20
CA ILE A 112 -2.60 5.15 -4.77
C ILE A 112 -2.60 6.68 -4.62
N LEU A 113 -3.57 7.20 -3.87
CA LEU A 113 -3.59 8.57 -3.40
C LEU A 113 -3.26 8.60 -1.92
N PHE A 114 -2.41 9.52 -1.49
CA PHE A 114 -2.21 9.82 -0.08
C PHE A 114 -1.89 11.30 0.10
N LYS A 115 -2.11 11.79 1.31
CA LYS A 115 -1.88 13.20 1.67
C LYS A 115 -0.81 13.30 2.75
N LEU A 116 0.08 14.29 2.59
CA LEU A 116 0.96 14.78 3.65
C LEU A 116 0.62 16.24 3.91
N ASN A 117 0.25 16.56 5.15
CA ASN A 117 -0.11 17.91 5.58
C ASN A 117 1.15 18.62 6.09
N ILE A 118 2.11 18.90 5.21
CA ILE A 118 3.37 19.58 5.58
C ILE A 118 3.14 21.09 5.47
N GLU A 119 3.43 21.81 6.54
CA GLU A 119 3.44 23.28 6.59
C GLU A 119 4.79 23.85 6.12
#